data_AF-A0A2A6ZD01-F1
#
_entry.id   AF-A0A2A6ZD01-F1
#
_cell.length_a   1.000
_cell.length_b   1.000
_cell.length_c   1.000
_cell.angle_alpha   90.00
_cell.angle_beta   90.00
_cell.angle_gamma   90.00
#
_symmetry.space_group_name_H-M   'P 1'
#
loop_
_entity.id
_entity.type
_entity.pdbx_description
1 polymer ?
#
loop_
_entity_poly.entity_id
_entity_poly.type
_entity_poly.pdbx_seq_one_letter_code
_entity_poly.pdbx_strand_id
1 'polypeptide(L)'
;MINRTKIFTIALTGALAAVALTGCGGSASSSAAPSSVSTAAAESPASSAAASAVVDNAAENGSDALDGVFNALLEADPISNQFEIAAMNIEYDFGLKAEDVVSYKGVKSNDNGDAGLVLVLEAADGKAEDVANQLASYQQDQVAFYGNYAEFAQAQDNVENAVIAFKGNTIVMVIASNECTADLDSAVDSALAD
;
A
#
# COMPACT_ATOMS: atom_id res chain seq x y z
N MET A 1 -26.74 16.36 9.46
CA MET A 1 -25.40 16.97 9.42
C MET A 1 -24.83 16.90 10.83
N ILE A 2 -24.04 15.86 11.10
CA ILE A 2 -23.44 15.61 12.40
C ILE A 2 -21.97 16.01 12.27
N ASN A 3 -21.57 17.07 12.98
CA ASN A 3 -20.17 17.44 13.08
C ASN A 3 -19.47 16.41 13.96
N ARG A 4 -18.73 15.47 13.36
CA ARG A 4 -17.84 14.58 14.11
C ARG A 4 -16.44 15.18 14.09
N THR A 5 -16.04 15.67 15.26
CA THR A 5 -14.69 16.14 15.55
C THR A 5 -13.68 15.02 15.26
N LYS A 6 -12.79 15.24 14.29
CA LYS A 6 -11.69 14.33 13.95
C LYS A 6 -10.73 14.23 15.14
N ILE A 7 -10.72 13.10 15.84
CA ILE A 7 -9.77 12.82 16.93
C ILE A 7 -8.80 11.75 16.41
N PHE A 8 -7.67 12.20 15.86
CA PHE A 8 -6.52 11.34 15.59
C PHE A 8 -5.86 10.96 16.92
N THR A 9 -6.17 9.78 17.45
CA THR A 9 -5.50 9.25 18.63
C THR A 9 -4.32 8.40 18.17
N ILE A 10 -3.17 9.05 17.96
CA ILE A 10 -1.90 8.37 17.77
C ILE A 10 -1.30 8.13 19.16
N ALA A 11 -1.35 6.90 19.66
CA ALA A 11 -0.72 6.52 20.92
C ALA A 11 0.80 6.36 20.74
N LEU A 12 1.53 7.49 20.70
CA LEU A 12 2.98 7.52 20.52
C LEU A 12 3.71 7.34 21.87
N THR A 13 4.27 6.15 22.11
CA THR A 13 5.28 5.93 23.17
C THR A 13 6.65 5.87 22.51
N GLY A 14 7.48 6.88 22.79
CA GLY A 14 8.62 7.23 21.94
C GLY A 14 9.94 6.53 22.20
N ALA A 15 10.92 6.87 21.35
CA ALA A 15 12.34 6.99 21.69
C ALA A 15 13.05 7.77 20.56
N LEU A 16 13.52 8.97 20.85
CA LEU A 16 14.36 9.78 19.95
C LEU A 16 15.79 9.21 19.96
N ALA A 17 16.30 8.76 18.82
CA ALA A 17 17.73 8.52 18.60
C ALA A 17 18.17 9.15 17.28
N ALA A 18 18.97 10.22 17.39
CA ALA A 18 19.56 10.93 16.27
C ALA A 18 20.84 10.23 15.79
N VAL A 19 20.91 9.89 14.49
CA VAL A 19 22.14 9.46 13.82
C VAL A 19 22.55 10.51 12.79
N ALA A 20 23.75 11.07 12.96
CA ALA A 20 24.36 12.01 12.05
C ALA A 20 25.00 11.30 10.85
N LEU A 21 24.62 11.65 9.62
CA LEU A 21 25.37 11.28 8.42
C LEU A 21 26.47 12.32 8.15
N THR A 22 27.73 11.90 8.31
CA THR A 22 28.91 12.57 7.76
C THR A 22 29.24 11.95 6.40
N GLY A 23 29.48 12.80 5.41
CA GLY A 23 29.53 12.44 3.99
C GLY A 23 30.86 11.92 3.45
N CYS A 24 30.87 11.75 2.13
CA CYS A 24 32.01 11.56 1.22
C CYS A 24 31.43 11.79 -0.20
N GLY A 25 31.94 12.59 -1.15
CA GLY A 25 33.26 13.16 -1.38
C GLY A 25 33.99 12.38 -2.48
N GLY A 26 34.03 12.84 -3.74
CA GLY A 26 35.10 12.45 -4.68
C GLY A 26 34.76 12.18 -6.16
N SER A 27 34.76 13.24 -6.96
CA SER A 27 35.37 13.51 -8.29
C SER A 27 35.81 12.44 -9.33
N ALA A 28 35.63 12.88 -10.60
CA ALA A 28 36.47 12.73 -11.82
C ALA A 28 36.31 11.46 -12.70
N SER A 29 36.60 11.43 -14.00
CA SER A 29 36.59 12.34 -15.17
C SER A 29 37.14 11.51 -16.35
N SER A 30 36.66 11.80 -17.57
CA SER A 30 37.35 11.72 -18.89
C SER A 30 37.65 10.39 -19.61
N SER A 31 36.97 10.25 -20.76
CA SER A 31 37.44 9.99 -22.14
C SER A 31 38.70 9.16 -22.43
N ALA A 32 38.57 8.15 -23.32
CA ALA A 32 39.03 8.19 -24.72
C ALA A 32 38.78 6.86 -25.46
N ALA A 33 38.36 6.94 -26.73
CA ALA A 33 38.42 5.86 -27.73
C ALA A 33 39.85 5.77 -28.35
N PRO A 34 40.21 4.68 -29.05
CA PRO A 34 40.01 4.67 -30.52
C PRO A 34 39.70 3.30 -31.16
N SER A 35 39.30 3.38 -32.43
CA SER A 35 38.81 2.37 -33.38
C SER A 35 39.84 1.33 -33.86
N SER A 36 39.37 0.18 -34.36
CA SER A 36 39.65 -0.35 -35.72
C SER A 36 38.92 -1.69 -36.01
N VAL A 37 38.74 -1.94 -37.30
CA VAL A 37 37.79 -2.81 -38.03
C VAL A 37 38.36 -4.20 -38.38
N SER A 38 37.54 -5.27 -38.36
CA SER A 38 37.21 -6.11 -39.55
C SER A 38 36.49 -7.43 -39.19
N THR A 39 35.27 -7.55 -39.73
CA THR A 39 34.53 -8.69 -40.30
C THR A 39 35.05 -10.14 -40.14
N ALA A 40 34.23 -11.03 -39.56
CA ALA A 40 33.68 -12.22 -40.24
C ALA A 40 32.78 -13.10 -39.33
N ALA A 41 31.66 -13.52 -39.92
CA ALA A 41 30.92 -14.78 -39.73
C ALA A 41 30.25 -15.09 -38.39
N ALA A 42 28.94 -15.30 -38.50
CA ALA A 42 28.01 -15.74 -37.49
C ALA A 42 28.34 -17.13 -36.93
N GLU A 43 28.40 -17.22 -35.61
CA GLU A 43 27.82 -18.31 -34.83
C GLU A 43 27.18 -17.66 -33.61
N SER A 44 25.86 -17.73 -33.49
CA SER A 44 25.13 -17.16 -32.35
C SER A 44 25.59 -17.87 -31.07
N PRO A 45 26.24 -17.19 -30.11
CA PRO A 45 26.42 -17.76 -28.79
C PRO A 45 25.05 -17.87 -28.14
N ALA A 46 24.71 -19.07 -27.68
CA ALA A 46 23.63 -19.31 -26.74
C ALA A 46 23.84 -18.35 -25.55
N SER A 47 23.10 -17.25 -25.55
CA SER A 47 23.22 -16.20 -24.55
C SER A 47 22.57 -16.72 -23.27
N SER A 48 23.45 -17.23 -22.41
CA SER A 48 23.54 -16.85 -21.00
C SER A 48 22.26 -16.28 -20.42
N ALA A 49 21.64 -17.08 -19.56
CA ALA A 49 20.68 -16.69 -18.55
C ALA A 49 20.88 -15.25 -18.06
N ALA A 50 20.12 -14.31 -18.63
CA ALA A 50 19.58 -13.24 -17.83
C ALA A 50 18.52 -13.93 -16.97
N ALA A 51 18.94 -14.43 -15.81
CA ALA A 51 18.03 -14.55 -14.69
C ALA A 51 17.43 -13.15 -14.57
N SER A 52 16.19 -12.98 -15.05
CA SER A 52 15.35 -11.94 -14.51
C SER A 52 15.49 -12.12 -13.02
N ALA A 53 15.96 -11.09 -12.33
CA ALA A 53 15.59 -10.94 -10.93
C ALA A 53 14.06 -11.01 -10.98
N VAL A 54 13.53 -12.21 -10.76
CA VAL A 54 12.23 -12.37 -10.16
C VAL A 54 12.32 -11.42 -8.98
N VAL A 55 11.59 -10.32 -9.09
CA VAL A 55 11.27 -9.52 -7.91
C VAL A 55 10.60 -10.54 -7.01
N ASP A 56 11.35 -11.05 -6.04
CA ASP A 56 10.80 -11.85 -4.95
C ASP A 56 9.93 -10.86 -4.17
N ASN A 57 8.71 -10.60 -4.67
CA ASN A 57 7.66 -9.97 -3.88
C ASN A 57 7.29 -10.99 -2.82
N ALA A 58 8.03 -10.94 -1.71
CA ALA A 58 7.87 -11.86 -0.59
C ALA A 58 6.48 -11.74 0.05
N ALA A 59 5.81 -10.60 -0.13
CA ALA A 59 4.44 -10.40 0.30
C ALA A 59 3.47 -11.02 -0.69
N GLU A 60 2.73 -12.03 -0.23
CA GLU A 60 1.62 -12.65 -0.96
C GLU A 60 0.29 -12.17 -0.39
N ASN A 61 -0.73 -12.06 -1.26
CA ASN A 61 -2.11 -11.90 -0.81
C ASN A 61 -2.60 -13.24 -0.24
N GLY A 62 -3.13 -13.24 0.98
CA GLY A 62 -3.78 -14.41 1.56
C GLY A 62 -3.00 -15.10 2.68
N SER A 63 -2.22 -14.35 3.45
CA SER A 63 -1.65 -14.86 4.70
C SER A 63 -2.75 -15.22 5.71
N ASP A 64 -2.79 -16.48 6.16
CA ASP A 64 -3.74 -16.97 7.17
C ASP A 64 -3.71 -16.13 8.46
N ALA A 65 -2.60 -15.47 8.75
CA ALA A 65 -2.46 -14.59 9.92
C ALA A 65 -3.35 -13.34 9.82
N LEU A 66 -3.68 -12.90 8.60
CA LEU A 66 -4.50 -11.70 8.36
C LEU A 66 -5.99 -12.02 8.15
N ASP A 67 -6.34 -13.30 7.99
CA ASP A 67 -7.70 -13.75 7.66
C ASP A 67 -8.75 -13.34 8.68
N GLY A 68 -8.43 -13.41 9.98
CA GLY A 68 -9.37 -13.04 11.04
C GLY A 68 -9.80 -11.59 10.94
N VAL A 69 -8.81 -10.68 10.88
CA VAL A 69 -9.02 -9.23 10.76
C VAL A 69 -9.70 -8.92 9.43
N PHE A 70 -9.21 -9.48 8.33
CA PHE A 70 -9.75 -9.22 6.99
C PHE A 70 -11.22 -9.65 6.87
N ASN A 71 -11.57 -10.87 7.30
CA ASN A 71 -12.93 -11.38 7.20
C ASN A 71 -13.90 -10.60 8.09
N ALA A 72 -13.49 -10.21 9.30
CA ALA A 72 -14.30 -9.38 10.18
C ALA A 72 -14.61 -8.01 9.56
N LEU A 73 -13.63 -7.39 8.91
CA LEU A 73 -13.79 -6.11 8.24
C LEU A 73 -14.61 -6.21 6.96
N LEU A 74 -14.44 -7.27 6.17
CA LEU A 74 -15.23 -7.49 4.97
C LEU A 74 -16.70 -7.84 5.30
N GLU A 75 -16.97 -8.43 6.46
CA GLU A 75 -18.33 -8.61 6.96
C GLU A 75 -18.98 -7.26 7.36
N ALA A 76 -18.19 -6.36 7.97
CA ALA A 76 -18.65 -5.02 8.32
C ALA A 76 -18.81 -4.10 7.09
N ASP A 77 -17.94 -4.27 6.09
CA ASP A 77 -17.91 -3.52 4.84
C ASP A 77 -18.06 -4.45 3.63
N PRO A 78 -19.28 -4.95 3.36
CA PRO A 78 -19.50 -5.83 2.22
C PRO A 78 -19.28 -5.08 0.91
N ILE A 79 -18.31 -5.53 0.12
CA ILE A 79 -17.98 -4.94 -1.19
C ILE A 79 -18.58 -5.81 -2.30
N SER A 80 -19.39 -5.20 -3.17
CA SER A 80 -19.89 -5.83 -4.40
C SER A 80 -18.85 -5.78 -5.53
N ASN A 81 -18.90 -6.74 -6.47
CA ASN A 81 -18.00 -6.81 -7.63
C ASN A 81 -16.51 -6.64 -7.27
N GLN A 82 -16.00 -7.52 -6.40
CA GLN A 82 -14.66 -7.39 -5.82
C GLN A 82 -13.55 -7.65 -6.84
N PHE A 83 -12.46 -6.90 -6.68
CA PHE A 83 -11.15 -7.18 -7.24
C PHE A 83 -10.17 -7.46 -6.10
N GLU A 84 -9.53 -8.63 -6.13
CA GLU A 84 -8.48 -8.98 -5.17
C GLU A 84 -7.23 -8.12 -5.40
N ILE A 85 -6.69 -7.55 -4.32
CA ILE A 85 -5.46 -6.75 -4.39
C ILE A 85 -4.30 -7.65 -4.80
N ALA A 86 -3.55 -7.29 -5.84
CA ALA A 86 -2.34 -8.01 -6.22
C ALA A 86 -1.09 -7.29 -5.70
N ALA A 87 0.06 -7.96 -5.76
CA ALA A 87 1.32 -7.39 -5.29
C ALA A 87 1.70 -6.12 -6.07
N MET A 88 1.32 -6.05 -7.36
CA MET A 88 1.48 -4.84 -8.17
C MET A 88 0.67 -3.66 -7.64
N ASN A 89 -0.51 -3.89 -7.05
CA ASN A 89 -1.29 -2.80 -6.47
C ASN A 89 -0.60 -2.26 -5.21
N ILE A 90 0.00 -3.13 -4.38
CA ILE A 90 0.78 -2.71 -3.20
C ILE A 90 1.84 -1.67 -3.58
N GLU A 91 2.63 -1.93 -4.63
CA GLU A 91 3.69 -1.03 -5.04
C GLU A 91 3.21 0.18 -5.86
N TYR A 92 2.33 -0.03 -6.83
CA TYR A 92 1.99 0.99 -7.81
C TYR A 92 0.73 1.78 -7.47
N ASP A 93 -0.28 1.15 -6.87
CA ASP A 93 -1.52 1.84 -6.50
C ASP A 93 -1.36 2.48 -5.11
N PHE A 94 -0.91 1.72 -4.12
CA PHE A 94 -0.77 2.20 -2.73
C PHE A 94 0.58 2.88 -2.47
N GLY A 95 1.56 2.75 -3.38
CA GLY A 95 2.88 3.37 -3.24
C GLY A 95 3.73 2.75 -2.12
N LEU A 96 3.41 1.54 -1.67
CA LEU A 96 4.12 0.85 -0.59
C LEU A 96 5.34 0.13 -1.15
N LYS A 97 6.49 0.25 -0.48
CA LYS A 97 7.67 -0.52 -0.88
C LYS A 97 7.47 -1.98 -0.52
N ALA A 98 7.82 -2.88 -1.44
CA ALA A 98 7.74 -4.32 -1.19
C ALA A 98 8.54 -4.77 0.06
N GLU A 99 9.66 -4.12 0.38
CA GLU A 99 10.48 -4.42 1.57
C GLU A 99 9.82 -3.99 2.90
N ASP A 100 8.85 -3.07 2.84
CA ASP A 100 8.16 -2.56 4.02
C ASP A 100 6.89 -3.38 4.35
N VAL A 101 6.49 -4.30 3.46
CA VAL A 101 5.29 -5.15 3.59
C VAL A 101 5.72 -6.62 3.63
N VAL A 102 5.40 -7.32 4.72
CA VAL A 102 5.69 -8.75 4.92
C VAL A 102 4.61 -9.60 4.28
N SER A 103 3.35 -9.24 4.52
CA SER A 103 2.19 -9.94 3.95
C SER A 103 1.01 -8.97 3.83
N TYR A 104 0.04 -9.29 2.98
CA TYR A 104 -1.19 -8.51 2.88
C TYR A 104 -2.39 -9.40 2.58
N LYS A 105 -3.58 -8.87 2.83
CA LYS A 105 -4.84 -9.43 2.38
C LYS A 105 -5.81 -8.30 2.11
N GLY A 106 -6.38 -8.27 0.91
CA GLY A 106 -7.26 -7.17 0.56
C GLY A 106 -8.09 -7.39 -0.68
N VAL A 107 -9.23 -6.69 -0.71
CA VAL A 107 -10.14 -6.57 -1.85
C VAL A 107 -10.58 -5.12 -1.99
N LYS A 108 -10.81 -4.70 -3.23
CA LYS A 108 -11.43 -3.41 -3.55
C LYS A 108 -12.63 -3.58 -4.47
N SER A 109 -13.49 -2.59 -4.51
CA SER A 109 -14.54 -2.49 -5.52
C SER A 109 -13.93 -2.41 -6.92
N ASN A 110 -14.50 -3.15 -7.87
CA ASN A 110 -14.23 -3.02 -9.30
C ASN A 110 -15.21 -2.05 -9.98
N ASP A 111 -16.16 -1.49 -9.23
CA ASP A 111 -17.10 -0.49 -9.71
C ASP A 111 -16.53 0.90 -9.49
N ASN A 112 -16.27 1.64 -10.58
CA ASN A 112 -15.64 2.97 -10.50
C ASN A 112 -16.37 3.98 -9.62
N GLY A 113 -17.69 3.83 -9.43
CA GLY A 113 -18.49 4.72 -8.59
C GLY A 113 -18.51 4.34 -7.11
N ASP A 114 -17.81 3.27 -6.73
CA ASP A 114 -17.70 2.78 -5.36
C ASP A 114 -16.21 2.65 -4.99
N ALA A 115 -15.80 3.36 -3.94
CA ALA A 115 -14.43 3.36 -3.45
C ALA A 115 -14.14 2.25 -2.44
N GLY A 116 -15.09 1.33 -2.20
CA GLY A 116 -14.99 0.24 -1.24
C GLY A 116 -13.63 -0.46 -1.26
N LEU A 117 -12.98 -0.55 -0.10
CA LEU A 117 -11.66 -1.16 0.08
C LEU A 117 -11.59 -1.77 1.47
N VAL A 118 -11.21 -3.04 1.55
CA VAL A 118 -10.73 -3.64 2.80
C VAL A 118 -9.31 -4.13 2.53
N LEU A 119 -8.34 -3.56 3.22
CA LEU A 119 -6.93 -3.91 3.10
C LEU A 119 -6.33 -4.10 4.51
N VAL A 120 -5.77 -5.27 4.74
CA VAL A 120 -5.01 -5.61 5.95
C VAL A 120 -3.60 -5.95 5.51
N LEU A 121 -2.60 -5.42 6.20
CA LEU A 121 -1.19 -5.66 5.90
C LEU A 121 -0.42 -5.96 7.18
N GLU A 122 0.63 -6.76 7.04
CA GLU A 122 1.68 -6.90 8.02
C GLU A 122 2.90 -6.11 7.52
N ALA A 123 3.29 -5.06 8.24
CA ALA A 123 4.50 -4.32 7.94
C ALA A 123 5.75 -5.02 8.47
N ALA A 124 6.88 -4.77 7.82
CA ALA A 124 8.19 -5.11 8.35
C ALA A 124 8.45 -4.40 9.69
N ASP A 125 9.35 -4.95 10.50
CA ASP A 125 9.67 -4.43 11.83
C ASP A 125 10.05 -2.94 11.80
N GLY A 126 9.33 -2.14 12.59
CA GLY A 126 9.52 -0.70 12.67
C GLY A 126 8.97 0.09 11.48
N LYS A 127 8.25 -0.55 10.54
CA LYS A 127 7.69 0.11 9.33
C LYS A 127 6.19 0.40 9.39
N ALA A 128 5.48 0.00 10.44
CA ALA A 128 4.03 0.20 10.54
C ALA A 128 3.60 1.66 10.38
N GLU A 129 4.32 2.60 11.00
CA GLU A 129 4.02 4.04 10.88
C GLU A 129 4.29 4.58 9.46
N ASP A 130 5.40 4.18 8.84
CA ASP A 130 5.73 4.56 7.46
C ASP A 130 4.67 4.06 6.48
N VAL A 131 4.25 2.80 6.62
CA VAL A 131 3.19 2.18 5.81
C VAL A 131 1.85 2.91 6.02
N ALA A 132 1.47 3.18 7.27
CA ALA A 132 0.23 3.92 7.56
C ALA A 132 0.23 5.34 6.99
N ASN A 133 1.36 6.06 7.06
CA ASN A 133 1.50 7.39 6.48
C ASN A 133 1.42 7.37 4.94
N GLN A 134 1.96 6.33 4.32
CA GLN A 134 1.86 6.15 2.87
C GLN A 134 0.41 5.84 2.45
N LEU A 135 -0.33 5.02 3.21
CA LEU A 135 -1.76 4.78 3.00
C LEU A 135 -2.60 6.04 3.20
N ALA A 136 -2.25 6.90 4.16
CA ALA A 136 -2.89 8.20 4.32
C ALA A 136 -2.63 9.12 3.12
N SER A 137 -1.44 9.05 2.51
CA SER A 137 -1.13 9.78 1.28
C SER A 137 -1.98 9.25 0.11
N TYR A 138 -2.08 7.93 -0.05
CA TYR A 138 -2.98 7.30 -1.02
C TYR A 138 -4.44 7.74 -0.82
N GLN A 139 -4.92 7.79 0.42
CA GLN A 139 -6.27 8.30 0.71
C GLN A 139 -6.45 9.73 0.18
N GLN A 140 -5.51 10.64 0.41
CA GLN A 140 -5.61 12.02 -0.09
C GLN A 140 -5.64 12.09 -1.61
N ASP A 141 -4.82 11.28 -2.28
CA ASP A 141 -4.84 11.19 -3.75
C ASP A 141 -6.18 10.66 -4.27
N GLN A 142 -6.79 9.70 -3.57
CA GLN A 142 -8.12 9.19 -3.90
C GLN A 142 -9.22 10.24 -3.67
N VAL A 143 -9.16 11.05 -2.60
CA VAL A 143 -10.10 12.18 -2.40
C VAL A 143 -10.01 13.15 -3.57
N ALA A 144 -8.78 13.50 -3.98
CA ALA A 144 -8.56 14.37 -5.12
C ALA A 144 -9.08 13.74 -6.42
N PHE A 145 -8.85 12.44 -6.63
CA PHE A 145 -9.31 11.70 -7.80
C PHE A 145 -10.84 11.73 -7.92
N TYR A 146 -11.56 11.28 -6.89
CA TYR A 146 -13.01 11.23 -6.89
C TYR A 146 -13.66 12.62 -6.89
N GLY A 147 -13.04 13.61 -6.23
CA GLY A 147 -13.50 14.99 -6.22
C GLY A 147 -13.54 15.67 -7.60
N ASN A 148 -12.89 15.10 -8.61
CA ASN A 148 -13.00 15.57 -9.99
C ASN A 148 -14.32 15.19 -10.68
N TYR A 149 -15.08 14.25 -10.11
CA TYR A 149 -16.28 13.67 -10.71
C TYR A 149 -17.49 13.87 -9.78
N ALA A 150 -18.37 14.82 -10.11
CA ALA A 150 -19.55 15.10 -9.28
C ALA A 150 -20.49 13.91 -9.10
N GLU A 151 -20.51 12.99 -10.07
CA GLU A 151 -21.27 11.73 -10.00
C GLU A 151 -20.74 10.73 -8.97
N PHE A 152 -19.51 10.93 -8.47
CA PHE A 152 -18.86 10.09 -7.47
C PHE A 152 -18.75 10.77 -6.09
N ALA A 153 -19.64 11.72 -5.80
CA ALA A 153 -19.64 12.43 -4.52
C ALA A 153 -19.75 11.49 -3.30
N GLN A 154 -20.49 10.37 -3.42
CA GLN A 154 -20.55 9.36 -2.36
C GLN A 154 -19.20 8.62 -2.18
N ALA A 155 -18.57 8.19 -3.28
CA ALA A 155 -17.26 7.56 -3.22
C ALA A 155 -16.19 8.51 -2.63
N GLN A 156 -16.24 9.80 -2.99
CA GLN A 156 -15.38 10.81 -2.38
C GLN A 156 -15.61 10.89 -0.86
N ASP A 157 -16.86 11.00 -0.41
CA ASP A 157 -17.19 11.03 1.02
C ASP A 157 -16.70 9.77 1.75
N ASN A 158 -16.88 8.59 1.14
CA ASN A 158 -16.37 7.34 1.70
C ASN A 158 -14.85 7.37 1.87
N VAL A 159 -14.10 7.86 0.87
CA VAL A 159 -12.63 8.00 0.95
C VAL A 159 -12.22 9.04 1.99
N GLU A 160 -12.91 10.18 2.09
CA GLU A 160 -12.64 11.21 3.11
C GLU A 160 -12.81 10.68 4.54
N ASN A 161 -13.67 9.68 4.71
CA ASN A 161 -13.95 8.99 5.97
C ASN A 161 -13.27 7.61 6.07
N ALA A 162 -12.26 7.32 5.23
CA ALA A 162 -11.48 6.10 5.33
C ALA A 162 -10.85 5.94 6.72
N VAL A 163 -10.86 4.72 7.24
CA VAL A 163 -10.26 4.37 8.53
C VAL A 163 -8.90 3.74 8.26
N ILE A 164 -7.85 4.35 8.78
CA ILE A 164 -6.48 3.82 8.73
C ILE A 164 -5.99 3.69 10.17
N ALA A 165 -5.69 2.46 10.59
CA ALA A 165 -5.24 2.16 11.95
C ALA A 165 -4.20 1.05 11.94
N PHE A 166 -3.42 0.95 13.02
CA PHE A 166 -2.48 -0.14 13.18
C PHE A 166 -2.30 -0.54 14.65
N LYS A 167 -1.96 -1.81 14.88
CA LYS A 167 -1.55 -2.37 16.17
C LYS A 167 -0.34 -3.27 15.94
N GLY A 168 0.77 -2.94 16.59
CA GLY A 168 2.05 -3.60 16.31
C GLY A 168 2.40 -3.43 14.83
N ASN A 169 2.59 -4.55 14.13
CA ASN A 169 2.91 -4.59 12.70
C ASN A 169 1.67 -4.75 11.81
N THR A 170 0.47 -4.95 12.37
CA THR A 170 -0.75 -5.10 11.58
C THR A 170 -1.36 -3.74 11.30
N ILE A 171 -1.51 -3.40 10.02
CA ILE A 171 -2.12 -2.16 9.53
C ILE A 171 -3.40 -2.52 8.81
N VAL A 172 -4.40 -1.67 8.97
CA VAL A 172 -5.69 -1.78 8.31
C VAL A 172 -5.98 -0.47 7.61
N MET A 173 -6.46 -0.55 6.38
CA MET A 173 -7.13 0.53 5.68
C MET A 173 -8.50 0.03 5.20
N VAL A 174 -9.55 0.73 5.63
CA VAL A 174 -10.92 0.47 5.16
C VAL A 174 -11.51 1.75 4.57
N ILE A 175 -12.03 1.65 3.36
CA ILE A 175 -12.89 2.68 2.74
C ILE A 175 -14.26 2.04 2.60
N ALA A 176 -15.29 2.67 3.15
CA ALA A 176 -16.65 2.17 3.04
C ALA A 176 -17.06 1.94 1.58
N SER A 177 -17.64 0.77 1.29
CA SER A 177 -18.45 0.60 0.09
C SER A 177 -19.68 1.49 0.15
N ASN A 178 -20.25 1.83 -1.01
CA ASN A 178 -21.54 2.52 -1.09
C ASN A 178 -22.69 1.77 -0.40
N GLU A 179 -22.56 0.46 -0.20
CA GLU A 179 -23.54 -0.39 0.50
C GLU A 179 -23.26 -0.50 2.01
N CYS A 180 -22.12 0.01 2.47
CA CYS A 180 -21.72 -0.06 3.87
C CYS A 180 -22.67 0.71 4.78
N THR A 181 -23.06 0.09 5.88
CA THR A 181 -23.90 0.71 6.92
C THR A 181 -23.30 0.58 8.32
N ALA A 182 -22.16 -0.09 8.45
CA ALA A 182 -21.48 -0.32 9.71
C ALA A 182 -20.71 0.93 10.19
N ASP A 183 -20.41 0.95 11.48
CA ASP A 183 -19.46 1.89 12.07
C ASP A 183 -18.04 1.32 11.90
N LEU A 184 -17.33 1.79 10.88
CA LEU A 184 -16.03 1.24 10.51
C LEU A 184 -14.94 1.53 11.55
N ASP A 185 -15.00 2.66 12.25
CA ASP A 185 -14.07 2.95 13.35
C ASP A 185 -14.17 1.85 14.41
N SER A 186 -15.39 1.52 14.83
CA SER A 186 -15.66 0.48 15.83
C SER A 186 -15.32 -0.92 15.33
N ALA A 187 -15.55 -1.20 14.05
CA ALA A 187 -15.20 -2.48 13.44
C ALA A 187 -13.68 -2.68 13.38
N VAL A 188 -12.93 -1.66 12.99
CA VAL A 188 -11.46 -1.66 12.95
C VAL A 188 -10.88 -1.79 14.36
N ASP A 189 -11.37 -1.02 15.33
CA ASP A 189 -10.93 -1.14 16.72
C ASP A 189 -11.17 -2.55 17.28
N SER A 190 -12.32 -3.16 16.96
CA SER A 190 -12.64 -4.51 17.40
C SER A 190 -11.76 -5.56 16.72
N ALA A 191 -11.58 -5.46 15.40
CA ALA A 191 -10.77 -6.40 14.64
C ALA A 191 -9.29 -6.35 15.02
N LEU A 192 -8.79 -5.18 15.43
CA LEU A 192 -7.44 -5.03 15.95
C LEU A 192 -7.34 -5.33 17.46
N ALA A 193 -8.44 -5.55 18.18
CA ALA A 193 -8.37 -5.83 19.62
C ALA A 193 -7.82 -7.24 19.92
N ASP A 194 -8.07 -8.19 19.02
CA ASP A 194 -7.59 -9.57 19.07
C ASP A 194 -6.05 -9.69 18.90
#